data_AF-A0A1Q3UBA1-F1
#
_entry.id   AF-A0A1Q3UBA1-F1
#
_cell.length_a   1.000
_cell.length_b   1.000
_cell.length_c   1.000
_cell.angle_alpha   90.00
_cell.angle_beta   90.00
_cell.angle_gamma   90.00
#
_symmetry.space_group_name_H-M   'P 1'
#
loop_
_entity.id
_entity.type
_entity.pdbx_description
1 polymer ?
#
loop_
_entity_poly.entity_id
_entity_poly.type
_entity_poly.pdbx_seq_one_letter_code
_entity_poly.pdbx_strand_id
1 'polypeptide(L)' 'MEKAIVKFGAVNAPKPVWATWLFRSVAILTTVAAFWIGGTKLITDEAKVEVILALKALDMLVLGFSNLFGIVIPEEEK' A
#
# COMPACT_ATOMS: atom_id res chain seq x y z
N MET A 1 16.21 8.92 24.69
CA MET A 1 15.40 8.80 23.45
C MET A 1 14.25 7.89 23.79
N GLU A 2 13.02 8.42 23.85
CA GLU A 2 11.83 7.59 24.05
C GLU A 2 11.77 6.52 22.96
N LYS A 3 11.46 5.28 23.36
CA LYS A 3 11.54 4.12 22.48
C LYS A 3 10.26 4.04 21.65
N ALA A 4 10.32 4.49 20.40
CA ALA A 4 9.22 4.39 19.45
C ALA A 4 8.89 2.91 19.14
N ILE A 5 7.62 2.51 19.28
CA ILE A 5 7.14 1.14 19.03
C ILE A 5 6.17 1.15 17.86
N VAL A 6 6.33 0.22 16.91
CA VAL A 6 5.34 0.01 15.84
C VAL A 6 4.20 -0.84 16.38
N LYS A 7 2.97 -0.34 16.28
CA LYS A 7 1.76 -1.01 16.74
C LYS A 7 0.77 -1.19 15.60
N PHE A 8 0.20 -2.39 15.50
CA PHE A 8 -0.92 -2.69 14.62
C PHE A 8 -2.23 -2.12 15.19
N GLY A 9 -3.06 -1.56 14.33
CA GLY A 9 -4.33 -0.91 14.69
C GLY A 9 -4.20 0.54 15.17
N ALA A 10 -2.99 1.12 15.16
CA ALA A 10 -2.76 2.52 15.53
C ALA A 10 -3.01 3.47 14.33
N VAL A 11 -4.23 3.44 13.79
CA VAL A 11 -4.59 4.06 12.49
C VAL A 11 -4.45 5.59 12.49
N ASN A 12 -4.62 6.23 13.65
CA ASN A 12 -4.49 7.69 13.79
C ASN A 12 -3.07 8.15 14.16
N ALA A 13 -2.12 7.21 14.35
CA ALA A 13 -0.74 7.53 14.71
C ALA A 13 0.13 7.68 13.45
N PRO A 14 1.29 8.37 13.54
CA PRO A 14 2.23 8.49 12.43
C PRO A 14 2.64 7.11 11.90
N LYS A 15 2.50 6.91 10.59
CA LYS A 15 2.84 5.65 9.94
C LYS A 15 4.37 5.41 9.90
N PRO A 16 4.85 4.17 10.09
CA PRO A 16 6.27 3.88 9.92
C PRO A 16 6.72 3.99 8.46
N VAL A 17 7.93 4.51 8.27
CA VAL A 17 8.51 4.81 6.94
C VAL A 17 8.51 3.59 6.02
N TRP A 18 8.81 2.40 6.54
CA TRP A 18 8.80 1.16 5.75
C TRP A 18 7.42 0.82 5.18
N ALA A 19 6.33 1.08 5.92
CA ALA A 19 4.97 0.80 5.46
C ALA A 19 4.57 1.76 4.33
N THR A 20 5.02 3.01 4.41
CA THR A 20 4.86 3.99 3.31
C THR A 20 5.61 3.55 2.06
N TRP A 21 6.85 3.11 2.20
CA TRP A 21 7.65 2.65 1.05
C TRP A 21 7.10 1.38 0.43
N LEU A 22 6.63 0.42 1.23
CA LEU A 22 6.00 -0.80 0.72
C LEU A 22 4.77 -0.47 -0.14
N PHE A 23 3.87 0.40 0.34
CA PHE A 23 2.74 0.86 -0.47
C PHE A 23 3.19 1.53 -1.78
N ARG A 24 4.16 2.45 -1.70
CA ARG A 24 4.67 3.15 -2.89
C ARG A 24 5.26 2.19 -3.92
N SER A 25 6.08 1.23 -3.48
CA SER A 25 6.69 0.23 -4.37
C SER A 25 5.62 -0.60 -5.08
N VAL A 26 4.62 -1.11 -4.35
CA VAL A 26 3.53 -1.88 -4.95
C VAL A 26 2.74 -1.03 -5.93
N ALA A 27 2.32 0.17 -5.54
CA ALA A 27 1.53 1.07 -6.39
C ALA A 27 2.27 1.45 -7.69
N ILE A 28 3.60 1.62 -7.64
CA ILE A 28 4.41 1.86 -8.84
C ILE A 28 4.42 0.62 -9.72
N LEU A 29 4.70 -0.56 -9.17
CA LEU A 29 4.78 -1.81 -9.93
C LEU A 29 3.45 -2.18 -10.59
N THR A 30 2.34 -2.08 -9.85
CA THR A 30 0.99 -2.34 -10.39
C THR A 30 0.59 -1.32 -11.45
N THR A 31 1.04 -0.06 -11.34
CA THR A 31 0.80 0.97 -12.35
C THR A 31 1.60 0.72 -13.63
N VAL A 32 2.88 0.35 -13.50
CA VAL A 32 3.70 -0.07 -14.66
C VAL A 32 3.07 -1.29 -15.35
N ALA A 33 2.63 -2.28 -14.58
CA ALA A 33 1.93 -3.45 -15.12
C ALA A 33 0.62 -3.05 -15.82
N ALA A 34 -0.19 -2.18 -15.22
CA ALA A 34 -1.43 -1.70 -15.82
C ALA A 34 -1.20 -0.99 -17.16
N PHE A 35 -0.15 -0.16 -17.27
CA PHE A 35 0.20 0.49 -18.53
C PHE A 35 0.64 -0.51 -19.61
N TRP A 36 1.44 -1.51 -19.24
CA TRP A 36 1.84 -2.56 -20.18
C TRP A 36 0.64 -3.36 -20.69
N ILE A 37 -0.27 -3.75 -19.80
CA ILE A 37 -1.51 -4.49 -20.14
C ILE A 37 -2.45 -3.63 -20.99
N GLY A 38 -2.60 -2.35 -20.66
CA GLY A 38 -3.44 -1.44 -21.43
C GLY A 38 -2.91 -1.20 -22.85
N GLY A 39 -1.58 -1.12 -23.00
CA GLY A 39 -0.93 -0.85 -24.30
C GLY A 39 -0.73 -2.07 -25.20
N THR A 40 -0.75 -3.29 -24.65
CA THR A 40 -0.49 -4.50 -25.44
C THR A 40 -1.68 -4.87 -26.34
N LYS A 41 -1.39 -5.43 -27.52
CA LYS A 41 -2.39 -6.02 -28.42
C LYS A 41 -2.54 -7.53 -28.23
N LEU A 42 -1.77 -8.12 -27.31
CA LEU A 42 -1.75 -9.56 -27.07
C LEU A 42 -2.95 -10.07 -26.24
N ILE A 43 -3.69 -9.16 -25.61
CA ILE A 43 -4.80 -9.46 -24.69
C ILE A 43 -6.07 -8.81 -25.25
N THR A 44 -7.22 -9.49 -25.13
CA THR A 44 -8.52 -8.94 -25.52
C THR A 44 -8.92 -7.78 -24.61
N ASP A 45 -9.75 -6.86 -25.10
CA ASP A 45 -10.06 -5.65 -24.36
C ASP A 45 -10.88 -5.94 -23.09
N GLU A 46 -11.74 -6.96 -23.07
CA GLU A 46 -12.47 -7.36 -21.86
C GLU A 46 -11.50 -7.82 -20.75
N ALA A 47 -10.54 -8.68 -21.11
CA ALA A 47 -9.57 -9.20 -20.16
C ALA A 47 -8.63 -8.11 -19.63
N LYS A 48 -8.29 -7.09 -20.44
CA LYS A 48 -7.52 -5.93 -19.96
C LYS A 48 -8.27 -5.17 -18.87
N VAL A 49 -9.56 -4.93 -19.06
CA VAL A 49 -10.39 -4.19 -18.08
C VAL A 49 -10.40 -4.93 -16.76
N GLU A 50 -10.66 -6.24 -16.77
CA GLU A 50 -10.67 -7.06 -15.55
C GLU A 50 -9.33 -7.04 -14.82
N VAL A 51 -8.22 -7.22 -15.54
CA VAL A 51 -6.89 -7.25 -14.92
C VAL A 51 -6.49 -5.88 -14.38
N ILE A 52 -6.77 -4.80 -15.11
CA ILE A 52 -6.48 -3.44 -14.64
C ILE A 52 -7.31 -3.13 -13.38
N LEU A 53 -8.59 -3.51 -13.36
CA LEU A 53 -9.43 -3.34 -12.17
C LEU A 53 -8.91 -4.15 -10.98
N ALA A 54 -8.50 -5.40 -11.19
CA ALA A 54 -7.90 -6.24 -10.15
C ALA A 54 -6.62 -5.62 -9.57
N LEU A 55 -5.74 -5.07 -10.43
CA LEU A 55 -4.53 -4.37 -10.01
C LEU A 55 -4.85 -3.13 -9.16
N LYS A 56 -5.88 -2.36 -9.52
CA LYS A 56 -6.30 -1.19 -8.75
C LYS A 56 -6.98 -1.56 -7.42
N ALA A 57 -7.73 -2.65 -7.38
CA ALA A 57 -8.27 -3.18 -6.13
C ALA A 57 -7.14 -3.59 -5.18
N LEU A 58 -6.08 -4.22 -5.69
CA LEU A 58 -4.89 -4.57 -4.92
C LEU A 58 -4.20 -3.32 -4.34
N ASP A 59 -4.04 -2.26 -5.14
CA ASP A 59 -3.46 -0.99 -4.67
C ASP A 59 -4.22 -0.44 -3.45
N MET A 60 -5.56 -0.47 -3.49
CA MET A 60 -6.42 0.00 -2.40
C MET A 60 -6.29 -0.85 -1.14
N LEU A 61 -6.18 -2.18 -1.29
CA LEU A 61 -5.95 -3.08 -0.16
C LEU A 61 -4.59 -2.80 0.50
N VAL A 62 -3.53 -2.65 -0.30
CA VAL A 62 -2.18 -2.38 0.22
C VAL A 62 -2.11 -0.99 0.87
N LEU A 63 -2.81 0.01 0.30
CA LEU A 63 -2.98 1.30 0.96
C LEU A 63 -3.65 1.15 2.32
N GLY A 64 -4.77 0.42 2.39
CA GLY A 64 -5.48 0.13 3.63
C GLY A 64 -4.57 -0.54 4.67
N PHE A 65 -3.91 -1.64 4.29
CA PHE A 65 -3.01 -2.38 5.18
C PHE A 65 -1.83 -1.55 5.67
N SER A 66 -1.24 -0.73 4.80
CA SER A 66 -0.15 0.12 5.22
C SER A 66 -0.62 1.09 6.32
N ASN A 67 -1.84 1.64 6.23
CA ASN A 67 -2.42 2.55 7.23
C ASN A 67 -2.81 1.88 8.55
N LEU A 68 -2.77 0.54 8.66
CA LEU A 68 -3.02 -0.15 9.92
C LEU A 68 -1.82 -0.08 10.89
N PHE A 69 -0.64 0.30 10.42
CA PHE A 69 0.55 0.42 11.25
C PHE A 69 0.78 1.87 11.67
N GLY A 70 0.99 2.08 12.97
CA GLY A 70 1.35 3.38 13.53
C GLY A 70 2.52 3.28 14.50
N ILE A 71 3.24 4.38 14.67
CA ILE A 71 4.31 4.55 15.63
C ILE A 71 3.70 5.17 16.89
N VAL A 72 3.84 4.48 18.03
CA VAL A 72 3.39 4.95 19.34
C VAL A 72 4.62 5.19 20.22
N ILE A 73 4.63 6.34 20.90
CA ILE A 73 5.61 6.66 21.93
C ILE A 73 4.94 6.30 23.27
N PRO A 74 5.43 5.29 24.01
CA PRO A 74 4.91 5.04 25.35
C PRO A 74 5.31 6.21 26.26
N GLU A 75 4.33 6.92 26.84
CA GLU A 75 4.61 7.86 27.93
C GLU A 75 5.20 7.06 29.09
N GLU A 76 6.32 7.54 29.66
CA GLU A 76 6.87 6.99 30.89
C GLU A 76 5.79 7.10 31.99
N GLU A 77 5.32 5.97 32.52
CA GLU A 77 4.51 5.93 33.74
C GLU A 77 5.27 6.69 34.84
N LYS A 78 4.75 7.85 35.24
CA LYS A 78 5.22 8.61 36.42
C LYS A 78 4.76 7.94 37.70
#